data_AF-A0A4C1TJN6-F1
#
_entry.id   AF-A0A4C1TJN6-F1
#
_cell.length_a   1.000
_cell.length_b   1.000
_cell.length_c   1.000
_cell.angle_alpha   90.00
_cell.angle_beta   90.00
_cell.angle_gamma   90.00
#
_symmetry.space_group_name_H-M   'P 1'
#
loop_
_entity.id
_entity.type
_entity.pdbx_description
1 polymer ?
#
loop_
_entity_poly.entity_id
_entity_poly.type
_entity_poly.pdbx_seq_one_letter_code
_entity_poly.pdbx_strand_id
1 'polypeptide(L)'
;MNNRDRAYRSVCIVRLGVRKMIDAVQRSVALKACRAHRSVSLHSALIFSRLLPLDIRVRKAAWLYDVKRGKDLGDTFVDRELETLVYFGDLPHPAHVP
;
A
#
# COMPACT_ATOMS: atom_id res chain seq x y z
N MET A 1 3.91 -33.46 -50.85
CA MET A 1 4.50 -32.87 -49.61
C MET A 1 5.38 -33.93 -48.97
N ASN A 2 6.67 -33.65 -48.75
CA ASN A 2 7.62 -34.64 -48.24
C ASN A 2 7.49 -34.81 -46.72
N ASN A 3 7.89 -35.98 -46.21
CA ASN A 3 7.80 -36.31 -44.79
C ASN A 3 8.61 -35.34 -43.89
N ARG A 4 9.72 -34.81 -44.43
CA ARG A 4 10.55 -33.76 -43.82
C ARG A 4 9.80 -32.43 -43.66
N ASP A 5 8.99 -32.04 -44.63
CA ASP A 5 8.20 -30.79 -44.57
C ASP A 5 7.15 -30.88 -43.47
N ARG A 6 6.52 -32.06 -43.31
CA ARG A 6 5.54 -32.32 -42.25
C ARG A 6 6.17 -32.26 -40.85
N ALA A 7 7.35 -32.86 -40.69
CA ALA A 7 8.11 -32.82 -39.45
C ALA A 7 8.53 -31.39 -39.08
N TYR A 8 9.05 -30.62 -40.05
CA TYR A 8 9.45 -29.23 -39.82
C TYR A 8 8.26 -28.35 -39.41
N ARG A 9 7.10 -28.49 -40.08
CA ARG A 9 5.87 -27.75 -39.74
C ARG A 9 5.39 -28.08 -38.32
N SER A 10 5.47 -29.34 -37.91
CA SER A 10 5.10 -29.78 -36.55
C SER A 10 5.98 -29.10 -35.49
N VAL A 11 7.30 -29.06 -35.69
CA VAL A 11 8.24 -28.40 -34.78
C VAL A 11 7.96 -26.89 -34.68
N CYS A 12 7.65 -26.23 -35.80
CA CYS A 12 7.29 -24.81 -35.79
C CYS A 12 6.00 -24.53 -34.99
N ILE A 13 4.99 -25.39 -35.09
CA ILE A 13 3.74 -25.25 -34.34
C ILE A 13 3.99 -25.36 -32.84
N VAL A 14 4.78 -26.35 -32.41
CA VAL A 14 5.15 -26.52 -31.00
C VAL A 14 5.92 -25.31 -30.48
N ARG A 15 6.92 -24.82 -31.22
CA ARG A 15 7.67 -23.61 -30.86
C ARG A 15 6.78 -22.37 -30.76
N LEU A 16 5.80 -22.23 -31.65
CA LEU A 16 4.84 -21.12 -31.61
C LEU A 16 3.94 -21.20 -30.37
N GLY A 17 3.48 -22.40 -30.01
CA GLY A 17 2.70 -22.64 -28.78
C GLY A 17 3.47 -22.26 -27.52
N VAL A 18 4.74 -22.69 -27.42
CA VAL A 18 5.63 -22.34 -26.30
C VAL A 18 5.84 -20.84 -26.21
N ARG A 19 6.10 -20.14 -27.33
CA ARG A 19 6.29 -18.69 -27.33
C ARG A 19 5.04 -17.95 -26.85
N LYS A 20 3.85 -18.33 -27.33
CA LYS A 20 2.57 -17.74 -26.87
C LYS A 20 2.37 -17.91 -25.35
N MET A 21 2.75 -19.07 -24.82
CA MET A 21 2.68 -19.33 -23.38
C MET A 21 3.64 -18.43 -22.58
N ILE A 22 4.89 -18.29 -23.05
CA ILE A 22 5.88 -17.40 -22.42
C ILE A 22 5.40 -15.94 -22.45
N ASP A 23 4.89 -15.47 -23.58
CA ASP A 23 4.38 -14.09 -23.72
C ASP A 23 3.20 -13.83 -22.75
N ALA A 24 2.31 -14.81 -22.57
CA ALA A 24 1.20 -14.72 -21.62
C ALA A 24 1.70 -14.60 -20.17
N VAL A 25 2.69 -15.41 -19.79
CA VAL A 25 3.32 -15.36 -18.46
C VAL A 25 4.01 -14.01 -18.25
N GLN A 26 4.84 -13.56 -19.19
CA GLN A 26 5.54 -12.27 -19.11
C GLN A 26 4.57 -11.10 -18.95
N ARG A 27 3.47 -11.08 -19.72
CA ARG A 27 2.44 -10.05 -19.63
C ARG A 27 1.78 -10.05 -18.24
N SER A 28 1.49 -11.22 -17.67
CA SER A 28 0.88 -11.32 -16.35
C SER A 28 1.79 -10.81 -15.23
N VAL A 29 3.09 -11.09 -15.33
CA VAL A 29 4.11 -10.61 -14.38
C VAL A 29 4.26 -9.09 -14.49
N ALA A 30 4.34 -8.56 -15.72
CA ALA A 30 4.41 -7.12 -15.95
C ALA A 30 3.20 -6.39 -15.38
N LEU A 31 1.98 -6.93 -15.56
CA LEU A 31 0.76 -6.35 -15.00
C LEU A 31 0.76 -6.36 -13.47
N LYS A 32 1.21 -7.44 -12.83
CA LYS A 32 1.34 -7.53 -11.37
C LYS A 32 2.36 -6.51 -10.84
N ALA A 33 3.53 -6.41 -11.48
CA ALA A 33 4.56 -5.44 -11.14
C ALA A 33 4.04 -4.00 -11.28
N CYS A 34 3.37 -3.68 -12.39
CA CYS A 34 2.79 -2.35 -12.61
C CYS A 34 1.69 -2.00 -11.58
N ARG A 35 0.83 -2.96 -11.21
CA ARG A 35 -0.20 -2.73 -10.17
C ARG A 35 0.43 -2.48 -8.80
N ALA A 36 1.43 -3.28 -8.42
CA ALA A 36 2.17 -3.09 -7.18
C ALA A 36 2.90 -1.74 -7.15
N HIS A 37 3.57 -1.37 -8.25
CA HIS A 37 4.24 -0.07 -8.35
C HIS A 37 3.23 1.08 -8.26
N ARG A 38 2.05 0.97 -8.90
CA ARG A 38 1.01 2.01 -8.84
C ARG A 38 0.45 2.20 -7.42
N SER A 39 0.22 1.13 -6.66
CA SER A 39 -0.25 1.26 -5.27
C SER A 39 0.82 1.86 -4.37
N VAL A 40 2.07 1.38 -4.46
CA VAL A 40 3.19 1.93 -3.68
C VAL A 40 3.44 3.39 -4.03
N SER A 41 3.43 3.75 -5.32
CA SER A 41 3.56 5.14 -5.78
C SER A 41 2.43 6.03 -5.27
N LEU A 42 1.18 5.54 -5.28
CA LEU A 42 0.03 6.26 -4.74
C LEU A 42 0.14 6.47 -3.22
N HIS A 43 0.46 5.41 -2.46
CA HIS A 43 0.63 5.53 -1.00
C HIS A 43 1.74 6.52 -0.64
N SER A 44 2.88 6.44 -1.32
CA SER A 44 3.96 7.42 -1.17
C SER A 44 3.50 8.83 -1.55
N ALA A 45 2.82 9.00 -2.68
CA ALA A 45 2.28 10.30 -3.09
C ALA A 45 1.26 10.86 -2.08
N LEU A 46 0.41 10.04 -1.45
CA LEU A 46 -0.54 10.46 -0.42
C LEU A 46 0.14 10.89 0.89
N ILE A 47 1.22 10.21 1.26
CA ILE A 47 2.08 10.60 2.39
C ILE A 47 2.79 11.92 2.08
N PHE A 48 3.40 12.04 0.90
CA PHE A 48 4.15 13.23 0.48
C PHE A 48 3.25 14.45 0.19
N SER A 49 2.04 14.25 -0.32
CA SER A 49 1.07 15.32 -0.62
C SER A 49 0.42 15.93 0.61
N ARG A 50 0.85 15.56 1.82
CA ARG A 50 0.29 16.00 3.11
C ARG A 50 -1.19 15.69 3.27
N LEU A 51 -1.82 14.94 2.35
CA LEU A 51 -3.24 14.60 2.42
C LEU A 51 -3.51 13.63 3.57
N LEU A 52 -2.65 12.64 3.78
CA LEU A 52 -2.72 11.74 4.93
C LEU A 52 -2.46 12.50 6.26
N PRO A 53 -1.41 13.33 6.39
CA PRO A 53 -1.25 14.23 7.54
C PRO A 53 -2.44 15.18 7.78
N LEU A 54 -3.08 15.69 6.71
CA LEU A 54 -4.21 16.60 6.81
C LEU A 54 -5.47 15.90 7.28
N ASP A 55 -5.79 14.70 6.76
CA ASP A 55 -6.93 13.88 7.19
C ASP A 55 -6.86 13.57 8.70
N ILE A 56 -5.67 13.20 9.19
CA ILE A 56 -5.42 12.95 10.61
C ILE A 56 -5.65 14.23 11.44
N ARG A 57 -5.17 15.40 10.99
CA ARG A 57 -5.37 16.68 11.68
C ARG A 57 -6.83 17.11 11.70
N VAL A 58 -7.55 16.93 10.60
CA VAL A 58 -8.99 17.22 10.49
C VAL A 58 -9.76 16.35 11.46
N ARG A 59 -9.45 15.05 11.53
CA ARG A 59 -10.07 14.11 12.47
C ARG A 59 -9.78 14.47 13.94
N LYS A 60 -8.54 14.86 14.26
CA LYS A 60 -8.16 15.36 15.60
C LYS A 60 -8.93 16.63 15.99
N ALA A 61 -9.10 17.56 15.05
CA ALA A 61 -9.83 18.80 15.31
C ALA A 61 -11.33 18.55 15.52
N ALA A 62 -11.94 17.67 14.71
CA ALA A 62 -13.33 17.26 14.88
C ALA A 62 -13.55 16.56 16.22
N TRP A 63 -12.63 15.67 16.61
CA TRP A 63 -12.65 15.01 17.91
C TRP A 63 -12.58 16.01 19.07
N LEU A 64 -11.62 16.94 19.03
CA LEU A 64 -11.48 17.97 20.07
C LEU A 64 -12.74 18.83 20.19
N TYR A 65 -13.40 19.11 19.07
CA TYR A 65 -14.67 19.82 19.05
C TYR A 65 -15.78 19.04 19.76
N ASP A 66 -15.92 17.74 19.50
CA ASP A 66 -16.93 16.89 20.16
C ASP A 66 -16.66 16.71 21.66
N VAL A 67 -15.39 16.56 22.08
CA VAL A 67 -14.99 16.54 23.50
C VAL A 67 -15.36 17.83 24.20
N LYS A 68 -15.04 18.99 23.59
CA LYS A 68 -15.43 20.30 24.13
C LYS A 68 -16.94 20.50 24.21
N ARG A 69 -17.73 19.71 23.47
CA ARG A 69 -19.20 19.72 23.52
C ARG A 69 -19.80 18.72 24.51
N GLY A 70 -18.97 17.97 25.25
CA GLY A 70 -19.43 17.06 26.30
C GLY A 70 -20.09 15.78 25.77
N LYS A 71 -19.75 15.33 24.56
CA LYS A 71 -20.17 14.00 24.08
C LYS A 71 -19.26 12.92 24.66
N ASP A 72 -19.85 11.84 25.16
CA ASP A 72 -19.10 10.67 25.61
C ASP A 72 -18.38 10.00 24.44
N LEU A 73 -17.10 9.71 24.68
CA LEU A 73 -16.13 9.21 23.71
C LEU A 73 -16.31 7.71 23.48
N GLY A 74 -17.31 7.35 22.68
CA GLY A 74 -17.46 5.99 22.16
C GLY A 74 -16.33 5.61 21.21
N ASP A 75 -15.34 4.91 21.75
CA ASP A 75 -14.35 3.96 21.17
C ASP A 75 -14.11 3.93 19.64
N THR A 76 -13.91 5.08 19.00
CA THR A 76 -13.70 5.15 17.54
C THR A 76 -12.23 4.89 17.13
N PHE A 77 -11.31 4.73 18.10
CA PHE A 77 -9.86 4.61 17.86
C PHE A 77 -9.23 3.39 18.56
N VAL A 78 -9.87 2.22 18.47
CA VAL A 78 -9.36 0.98 19.08
C VAL A 78 -7.99 0.53 18.51
N ASP A 79 -7.66 0.89 17.26
CA ASP A 79 -6.52 0.28 16.55
C ASP A 79 -5.19 1.06 16.65
N ARG A 80 -5.20 2.26 17.25
CA ARG A 80 -3.95 2.98 17.51
C ARG A 80 -4.16 3.93 18.67
N GLU A 81 -3.57 3.62 19.82
CA GLU A 81 -3.38 4.60 20.88
C GLU A 81 -2.80 5.86 20.22
N LEU A 82 -3.60 6.91 20.19
CA LEU A 82 -3.12 8.21 19.78
C LEU A 82 -2.05 8.59 20.80
N GLU A 83 -0.82 8.85 20.33
CA GLU A 83 0.30 9.31 21.15
C GLU A 83 -0.24 10.22 22.25
N THR A 84 -0.26 9.70 23.47
CA THR A 84 -0.92 10.36 24.60
C THR A 84 -0.21 11.70 24.74
N LEU A 85 -0.98 12.79 24.79
CA LEU A 85 -0.41 14.10 25.10
C LEU A 85 0.11 14.04 26.54
N VAL A 86 1.36 13.63 26.71
CA VAL A 86 2.06 13.70 27.98
C VAL A 86 2.42 15.17 28.17
N TYR A 87 1.91 15.78 29.23
CA TYR A 87 2.29 17.13 29.59
C TYR A 87 3.79 17.14 29.87
N PHE A 88 4.52 18.15 29.39
CA PHE A 88 5.99 18.21 29.55
C PHE A 88 6.44 18.09 31.02
N GLY A 89 5.57 18.45 31.98
CA GLY A 89 5.84 18.28 33.41
C GLY A 89 5.70 16.86 33.96
N ASP A 90 5.08 15.94 33.21
CA ASP A 90 4.90 14.53 33.60
C ASP A 90 6.03 13.63 33.09
N LEU A 91 6.89 14.14 32.19
CA LEU A 91 8.07 13.44 31.72
C LEU A 91 9.19 13.51 32.77
N PRO A 92 9.80 12.39 33.16
CA PRO A 92 10.97 12.41 34.02
C PRO A 92 12.10 13.19 33.31
N HIS A 93 12.78 14.07 34.05
CA HIS A 93 13.92 14.79 33.50
C HIS A 93 14.98 13.76 33.06
N PRO A 94 15.54 13.86 31.85
CA PRO A 94 16.59 12.94 31.38
C PRO A 94 17.84 12.84 32.27
N ALA A 95 18.03 13.72 33.25
CA ALA A 95 19.08 13.63 34.26
C ALA A 95 18.74 12.66 35.43
N HIS A 96 17.50 12.17 35.51
CA HIS A 96 17.00 11.26 36.55
C HIS A 96 16.67 9.86 36.02
N VAL A 97 16.97 9.60 34.75
CA VAL A 97 16.92 8.26 34.15
C VAL A 97 18.36 7.71 34.17
N PRO A 98 18.64 6.59 34.85
CA PRO A 98 19.99 6.03 34.94
C PRO A 98 20.51 5.49 33.60
#